data_AF-A0A6A5AEY0-F1
#
_entry.id   AF-A0A6A5AEY0-F1
#
_cell.length_a   1.000
_cell.length_b   1.000
_cell.length_c   1.000
_cell.angle_alpha   90.00
_cell.angle_beta   90.00
_cell.angle_gamma   90.00
#
_symmetry.space_group_name_H-M   'P 1'
#
loop_
_entity.id
_entity.type
_entity.pdbx_description
1 polymer ?
#
loop_
_entity_poly.entity_id
_entity_poly.type
_entity_poly.pdbx_seq_one_letter_code
_entity_poly.pdbx_strand_id
1 'polypeptide(L)'
;MPYYHHHQYRSANKPPKPACDPFQSAADDGKLTSNRRRWSHIFPWTPECNAVAAGPNWKSLVNPAVLPLTTDFYPKDLHVNYTESFYSLMLLETTGKPITHQLLVEMICQRLSSDFQLVEQPPKGVVDDTGGSGGPSTALRVGNVPHRTTYHLSMGHRVHKLIYDHLQQTIDVKIFHKRVKSHDTLPFVYEYSLYDSLTQSFHKQLQTFHEFPCPEDNWNTTDNLLCGYVDSMHDGTKCRRIRFVVVPPPPSSSSLTPPPLDTSESTRAQKLLEFLQSKVDGGDVLHVTVHADPLERPHCAATNTARQFVRVSCNTTARLEVDCRNEWLMLLVDAHWYPNATFHVDVRWLACSGTVVDDFVTTFKRKCKHAHLDLRRVPEFTQVHQLHIHPFLSSVLLPFVGPQYPIDRRGGDKQEDDGVDVEDETIELHQQCLSWGFVLDGAHVADSGGIGHGLMPKQQLSPGAQRHGSGQRRPPPETWKARGYVQYMHRHAPVFIRVLHH
;
A
#
# COMPACT_ATOMS: atom_id res chain seq x y z
N MET A 1 62.23 25.99 -21.94
CA MET A 1 62.67 24.89 -22.83
C MET A 1 61.59 23.82 -22.83
N PRO A 2 61.28 23.18 -23.97
CA PRO A 2 60.04 23.33 -24.76
C PRO A 2 58.99 22.22 -24.43
N TYR A 3 57.75 22.21 -24.92
CA TYR A 3 57.36 21.91 -26.29
C TYR A 3 55.92 22.36 -26.59
N TYR A 4 55.79 23.18 -27.63
CA TYR A 4 54.54 23.38 -28.37
C TYR A 4 54.35 22.21 -29.35
N HIS A 5 53.16 21.63 -29.40
CA HIS A 5 52.69 20.89 -30.58
C HIS A 5 51.37 21.47 -31.07
N HIS A 6 51.43 21.98 -32.30
CA HIS A 6 50.30 22.37 -33.14
C HIS A 6 49.29 21.23 -33.27
N HIS A 7 48.00 21.53 -33.06
CA HIS A 7 46.94 20.89 -33.84
C HIS A 7 46.19 21.95 -34.63
N GLN A 8 46.14 21.67 -35.94
CA GLN A 8 45.69 22.52 -37.02
C GLN A 8 44.20 22.86 -36.92
N TYR A 9 43.89 24.10 -37.27
CA TYR A 9 42.55 24.56 -37.64
C TYR A 9 41.98 23.69 -38.77
N ARG A 10 40.88 22.99 -38.50
CA ARG A 10 39.92 22.58 -39.53
C ARG A 10 38.69 23.47 -39.40
N SER A 11 38.53 24.33 -40.40
CA SER A 11 37.31 25.10 -40.63
C SER A 11 36.12 24.16 -40.75
N ALA A 12 35.10 24.39 -39.93
CA ALA A 12 33.73 23.99 -40.21
C ALA A 12 32.83 25.12 -39.70
N ASN A 13 32.50 26.04 -40.62
CA ASN A 13 31.37 26.96 -40.49
C ASN A 13 30.07 26.16 -40.30
N LYS A 14 29.79 25.72 -39.07
CA LYS A 14 28.44 25.45 -38.63
C LYS A 14 28.05 26.57 -37.68
N PRO A 15 26.92 27.27 -37.90
CA PRO A 15 26.41 28.20 -36.90
C PRO A 15 26.28 27.43 -35.57
N PRO A 16 26.52 28.07 -34.42
CA PRO A 16 26.23 27.45 -33.13
C PRO A 16 24.78 26.94 -33.19
N LYS A 17 24.58 25.64 -32.91
CA LYS A 17 23.24 25.06 -32.83
C LYS A 17 22.44 25.95 -31.86
N PRO A 18 21.23 26.41 -32.24
CA PRO A 18 20.44 27.24 -31.35
C PRO A 18 20.31 26.54 -30.01
N ALA A 19 20.44 27.30 -28.92
CA ALA A 19 20.17 26.79 -27.59
C ALA A 19 18.79 26.15 -27.61
N CYS A 20 18.74 24.85 -27.25
CA CYS A 20 17.48 24.12 -27.17
C CYS A 20 16.61 24.86 -26.17
N ASP A 21 15.54 25.49 -26.64
CA ASP A 21 14.56 26.12 -25.76
C ASP A 21 13.94 25.01 -24.90
N PRO A 22 14.13 25.02 -23.58
CA PRO A 22 13.57 24.00 -22.70
C PRO A 22 12.03 24.04 -22.64
N PHE A 23 11.40 25.06 -23.23
CA PHE A 23 9.95 25.25 -23.29
C PHE A 23 9.35 25.08 -24.69
N GLN A 24 10.16 24.76 -25.72
CA GLN A 24 9.62 24.44 -27.05
C GLN A 24 9.01 23.03 -27.03
N SER A 25 7.69 22.97 -27.19
CA SER A 25 6.98 21.73 -27.52
C SER A 25 7.46 21.28 -28.89
N ALA A 26 8.30 20.25 -28.95
CA ALA A 26 8.64 19.64 -30.22
C ALA A 26 7.36 19.02 -30.78
N ALA A 27 6.84 19.61 -31.86
CA ALA A 27 5.80 19.03 -32.71
C ALA A 27 6.26 17.74 -33.44
N ASP A 28 7.31 17.09 -32.94
CA ASP A 28 7.85 15.86 -33.49
C ASP A 28 7.17 14.68 -32.81
N ASP A 29 6.09 14.26 -33.45
CA ASP A 29 5.19 13.14 -33.14
C ASP A 29 5.88 11.78 -33.34
N GLY A 30 7.16 11.67 -32.97
CA GLY A 30 7.81 10.40 -32.78
C GLY A 30 6.92 9.54 -31.87
N LYS A 31 6.80 8.24 -32.18
CA LYS A 31 5.99 7.26 -31.42
C LYS A 31 6.54 7.05 -30.00
N LEU A 32 6.50 8.09 -29.18
CA LEU A 32 6.72 8.02 -27.75
C LEU A 32 5.62 7.13 -27.18
N THR A 33 6.02 6.14 -26.37
CA THR A 33 5.05 5.34 -25.63
C THR A 33 4.23 6.26 -24.72
N SER A 34 3.00 5.86 -24.40
CA SER A 34 2.16 6.65 -23.50
C SER A 34 2.87 6.93 -22.16
N ASN A 35 3.57 5.95 -21.59
CA ASN A 35 4.38 6.17 -20.38
C ASN A 35 5.47 7.24 -20.56
N ARG A 36 6.15 7.29 -21.71
CA ARG A 36 7.16 8.33 -21.97
C ARG A 36 6.55 9.72 -22.12
N ARG A 37 5.34 9.83 -22.69
CA ARG A 37 4.60 11.10 -22.80
C ARG A 37 4.17 11.64 -21.43
N ARG A 38 3.70 10.77 -20.53
CA ARG A 38 3.30 11.13 -19.15
C ARG A 38 4.45 11.76 -18.34
N TRP A 39 5.67 11.36 -18.66
CA TRP A 39 6.92 11.80 -18.05
C TRP A 39 7.76 12.67 -19.00
N SER A 40 7.14 13.32 -20.00
CA SER A 40 7.87 14.07 -21.05
C SER A 40 8.82 15.12 -20.47
N HIS A 41 8.43 15.79 -19.39
CA HIS A 41 9.21 16.87 -18.76
C HIS A 41 10.48 16.42 -18.04
N ILE A 42 10.64 15.12 -17.75
CA ILE A 42 11.87 14.59 -17.12
C ILE A 42 12.89 14.09 -18.14
N PHE A 43 12.48 13.87 -19.39
CA PHE A 43 13.36 13.36 -20.42
C PHE A 43 13.95 14.49 -21.28
N PRO A 44 15.24 14.41 -21.66
CA PRO A 44 15.78 15.27 -22.69
C PRO A 44 15.02 15.08 -24.00
N TRP A 45 14.54 16.18 -24.58
CA TRP A 45 13.70 16.17 -25.78
C TRP A 45 14.42 15.68 -27.04
N THR A 46 15.74 15.83 -27.13
CA THR A 46 16.49 15.44 -28.34
C THR A 46 17.11 14.05 -28.23
N PRO A 47 16.97 13.19 -29.26
CA PRO A 47 17.66 11.90 -29.35
C PRO A 47 19.19 12.02 -29.21
N GLU A 48 19.75 13.13 -29.69
CA GLU A 48 21.17 13.46 -29.60
C GLU A 48 21.63 13.67 -28.15
N CYS A 49 20.83 14.33 -27.31
CA CYS A 49 21.13 14.45 -25.87
C CYS A 49 20.97 13.12 -25.12
N ASN A 50 20.04 12.26 -25.54
CA ASN A 50 19.87 10.93 -24.97
C ASN A 50 21.06 10.00 -25.28
N ALA A 51 21.71 10.17 -26.44
CA ALA A 51 22.90 9.41 -26.81
C ALA A 51 24.20 9.94 -26.17
N VAL A 52 24.29 11.25 -25.92
CA VAL A 52 25.48 11.87 -25.28
C VAL A 52 25.45 11.73 -23.75
N ALA A 53 24.26 11.60 -23.15
CA ALA A 53 24.09 11.24 -21.74
C ALA A 53 24.19 9.71 -21.53
N ALA A 54 25.34 9.10 -21.88
CA ALA A 54 25.61 7.68 -21.62
C ALA A 54 25.86 7.36 -20.13
N GLY A 55 25.61 8.32 -19.24
CA GLY A 55 25.75 8.19 -17.80
C GLY A 55 24.40 8.22 -17.08
N PRO A 56 24.35 7.79 -15.82
CA PRO A 56 23.15 7.89 -15.00
C PRO A 56 22.67 9.35 -14.91
N ASN A 57 21.36 9.56 -15.07
CA ASN A 57 20.74 10.88 -14.85
C ASN A 57 20.72 11.20 -13.35
N TRP A 58 21.85 11.67 -12.85
CA TRP A 58 22.06 11.99 -11.43
C TRP A 58 20.99 12.92 -10.89
N LYS A 59 20.54 13.90 -11.68
CA LYS A 59 19.48 14.84 -11.26
C LYS A 59 18.18 14.12 -10.95
N SER A 60 17.76 13.17 -11.79
CA SER A 60 16.56 12.34 -11.53
C SER A 60 16.79 11.32 -10.41
N LEU A 61 18.01 10.84 -10.20
CA LEU A 61 18.34 9.91 -9.11
C LEU A 61 18.36 10.59 -7.74
N VAL A 62 18.79 11.85 -7.65
CA VAL A 62 18.88 12.59 -6.38
C VAL A 62 17.67 13.47 -6.10
N ASN A 63 16.91 13.86 -7.13
CA ASN A 63 15.70 14.66 -7.01
C ASN A 63 14.51 13.89 -7.61
N PRO A 64 13.66 13.26 -6.79
CA PRO A 64 12.48 12.55 -7.29
C PRO A 64 11.55 13.54 -8.00
N ALA A 65 11.12 13.19 -9.20
CA ALA A 65 10.16 13.97 -9.96
C ALA A 65 8.73 13.67 -9.51
N VAL A 66 7.88 14.69 -9.51
CA VAL A 66 6.43 14.53 -9.30
C VAL A 66 5.76 14.40 -10.66
N LEU A 67 4.88 13.42 -10.80
CA LEU A 67 4.10 13.25 -12.03
C LEU A 67 3.20 14.49 -12.23
N PRO A 68 3.19 15.12 -13.42
CA PRO A 68 2.30 16.24 -13.69
C PRO A 68 0.83 15.85 -13.49
N LEU A 69 0.01 16.75 -12.96
CA LEU A 69 -1.40 16.47 -12.74
C LEU A 69 -2.21 16.43 -14.04
N THR A 70 -1.72 17.07 -15.11
CA THR A 70 -2.40 17.15 -16.40
C THR A 70 -1.59 16.51 -17.53
N THR A 71 -2.29 16.11 -18.59
CA THR A 71 -1.71 15.62 -19.83
C THR A 71 -2.52 16.11 -21.02
N ASP A 72 -1.84 16.46 -22.10
CA ASP A 72 -2.42 16.83 -23.40
C ASP A 72 -2.78 15.61 -24.26
N PHE A 73 -2.37 14.40 -23.83
CA PHE A 73 -2.52 13.19 -24.61
C PHE A 73 -3.76 12.39 -24.23
N TYR A 74 -4.63 12.18 -25.22
CA TYR A 74 -5.79 11.29 -25.13
C TYR A 74 -5.76 10.24 -26.26
N PRO A 75 -5.86 8.93 -25.95
CA PRO A 75 -5.90 7.89 -26.98
C PRO A 75 -7.13 8.05 -27.89
N LYS A 76 -6.92 8.17 -29.21
CA LYS A 76 -8.01 8.28 -30.19
C LYS A 76 -8.70 6.93 -30.46
N ASP A 77 -7.97 5.82 -30.36
CA ASP A 77 -8.44 4.48 -30.74
C ASP A 77 -8.93 3.62 -29.56
N LEU A 78 -9.73 4.20 -28.66
CA LEU A 78 -10.20 3.49 -27.47
C LEU A 78 -11.01 2.24 -27.81
N HIS A 79 -11.91 2.33 -28.78
CA HIS A 79 -12.80 1.23 -29.15
C HIS A 79 -12.07 0.02 -29.77
N VAL A 80 -10.88 0.24 -30.34
CA VAL A 80 -10.08 -0.82 -30.99
C VAL A 80 -9.12 -1.46 -30.00
N ASN A 81 -8.36 -0.63 -29.28
CA ASN A 81 -7.22 -1.07 -28.49
C ASN A 81 -7.54 -1.28 -27.01
N TYR A 82 -8.75 -0.97 -26.55
CA TYR A 82 -9.16 -1.08 -25.15
C TYR A 82 -10.40 -1.96 -24.99
N THR A 83 -10.60 -2.47 -23.78
CA THR A 83 -11.85 -3.07 -23.30
C THR A 83 -12.56 -2.06 -22.41
N GLU A 84 -13.87 -1.88 -22.60
CA GLU A 84 -14.70 -0.95 -21.83
C GLU A 84 -15.46 -1.69 -20.73
N SER A 85 -15.49 -1.11 -19.54
CA SER A 85 -16.41 -1.46 -18.45
C SER A 85 -17.02 -0.18 -17.88
N PHE A 86 -18.19 -0.30 -17.26
CA PHE A 86 -18.89 0.86 -16.71
C PHE A 86 -19.69 0.50 -15.46
N TYR A 87 -19.91 1.49 -14.59
CA TYR A 87 -20.79 1.44 -13.44
C TYR A 87 -21.29 2.85 -13.11
N SER A 88 -22.41 2.93 -12.41
CA SER A 88 -23.02 4.20 -12.01
C SER A 88 -23.14 4.24 -10.49
N LEU A 89 -22.89 5.42 -9.92
CA LEU A 89 -22.98 5.68 -8.49
C LEU A 89 -24.00 6.78 -8.24
N MET A 90 -24.72 6.62 -7.14
CA MET A 90 -25.60 7.61 -6.55
C MET A 90 -25.26 7.66 -5.06
N LEU A 91 -25.46 8.79 -4.39
CA LEU A 91 -25.40 8.82 -2.93
C LEU A 91 -26.81 8.58 -2.39
N LEU A 92 -26.92 7.80 -1.31
CA LEU A 92 -28.18 7.72 -0.58
C LEU A 92 -28.45 9.11 0.04
N GLU A 93 -29.67 9.61 -0.15
CA GLU A 93 -30.07 10.97 0.23
C GLU A 93 -29.65 11.31 1.67
N THR A 94 -28.72 12.25 1.81
CA THR A 94 -28.38 12.90 3.08
C THR A 94 -28.62 14.40 2.91
N THR A 95 -29.18 15.00 3.94
CA THR A 95 -29.91 16.25 3.91
C THR A 95 -29.11 17.45 3.36
N GLY A 96 -29.55 17.98 2.21
CA GLY A 96 -29.50 19.41 1.90
C GLY A 96 -28.25 20.02 1.22
N LYS A 97 -27.23 19.25 0.80
CA LYS A 97 -26.12 19.76 -0.03
C LYS A 97 -25.85 18.81 -1.21
N PRO A 98 -25.31 19.27 -2.37
CA PRO A 98 -24.89 18.39 -3.46
C PRO A 98 -23.60 17.65 -3.08
N ILE A 99 -23.72 16.71 -2.14
CA ILE A 99 -22.63 15.87 -1.63
C ILE A 99 -22.02 15.06 -2.78
N THR A 100 -22.78 14.79 -3.84
CA THR A 100 -22.31 14.07 -5.03
C THR A 100 -21.19 14.80 -5.77
N HIS A 101 -21.21 16.13 -5.84
CA HIS A 101 -20.09 16.86 -6.45
C HIS A 101 -18.80 16.73 -5.61
N GLN A 102 -18.92 16.69 -4.28
CA GLN A 102 -17.75 16.48 -3.41
C GLN A 102 -17.19 15.07 -3.55
N LEU A 103 -18.08 14.07 -3.65
CA LEU A 103 -17.71 12.70 -3.98
C LEU A 103 -16.96 12.64 -5.32
N LEU A 104 -17.44 13.34 -6.36
CA LEU A 104 -16.76 13.40 -7.65
C LEU A 104 -15.33 13.96 -7.52
N VAL A 105 -15.16 15.06 -6.79
CA VAL A 105 -13.83 15.65 -6.54
C VAL A 105 -12.93 14.64 -5.83
N GLU A 106 -13.45 13.95 -4.81
CA GLU A 106 -12.68 12.94 -4.08
C GLU A 106 -12.32 11.75 -4.98
N MET A 107 -13.23 11.26 -5.81
CA MET A 107 -12.99 10.21 -6.82
C MET A 107 -11.88 10.61 -7.80
N ILE A 108 -11.81 11.88 -8.21
CA ILE A 108 -10.73 12.43 -9.03
C ILE A 108 -9.41 12.44 -8.24
N CYS A 109 -9.41 12.91 -7.00
CA CYS A 109 -8.23 12.95 -6.13
C CYS A 109 -7.63 11.56 -5.89
N GLN A 110 -8.47 10.53 -5.70
CA GLN A 110 -7.99 9.15 -5.55
C GLN A 110 -7.31 8.64 -6.83
N ARG A 111 -7.84 8.98 -8.00
CA ARG A 111 -7.23 8.62 -9.29
C ARG A 111 -5.90 9.33 -9.50
N LEU A 112 -5.81 10.63 -9.19
CA LEU A 112 -4.56 11.38 -9.23
C LEU A 112 -3.50 10.80 -8.28
N SER A 113 -3.92 10.35 -7.10
CA SER A 113 -3.04 9.67 -6.12
C SER A 113 -2.56 8.29 -6.59
N SER A 114 -3.23 7.71 -7.60
CA SER A 114 -2.85 6.47 -8.29
C SER A 114 -2.30 6.71 -9.69
N ASP A 115 -1.55 7.80 -9.86
CA ASP A 115 -0.78 8.14 -11.06
C ASP A 115 -1.61 8.44 -12.32
N PHE A 116 -2.93 8.62 -12.21
CA PHE A 116 -3.70 9.17 -13.32
C PHE A 116 -3.39 10.66 -13.49
N GLN A 117 -3.51 11.14 -14.72
CA GLN A 117 -3.42 12.55 -15.07
C GLN A 117 -4.75 13.01 -15.66
N LEU A 118 -5.16 14.24 -15.36
CA LEU A 118 -6.30 14.89 -15.98
C LEU A 118 -5.97 15.20 -17.43
N VAL A 119 -6.81 14.72 -18.34
CA VAL A 119 -6.64 14.98 -19.76
C VAL A 119 -7.18 16.36 -20.07
N GLU A 120 -6.30 17.25 -20.50
CA GLU A 120 -6.69 18.55 -21.02
C GLU A 120 -7.44 18.34 -22.33
N GLN A 121 -8.70 18.76 -22.36
CA GLN A 121 -9.39 18.89 -23.64
C GLN A 121 -8.90 20.17 -24.30
N PRO A 122 -8.53 20.14 -25.59
CA PRO A 122 -8.23 21.37 -26.30
C PRO A 122 -9.45 22.29 -26.20
N PRO A 123 -9.26 23.60 -25.94
CA PRO A 123 -10.36 24.54 -25.94
C PRO A 123 -11.09 24.42 -27.27
N LYS A 124 -12.41 24.23 -27.23
CA LYS A 124 -13.23 24.19 -28.45
C LYS A 124 -13.16 25.54 -29.16
N GLY A 125 -12.22 25.65 -30.09
CA GLY A 125 -12.01 26.85 -30.88
C GLY A 125 -11.33 26.59 -32.23
N VAL A 126 -10.98 25.33 -32.55
CA VAL A 126 -10.48 24.97 -33.87
C VAL A 126 -11.35 23.84 -34.41
N VAL A 127 -12.15 24.20 -35.40
CA VAL A 127 -13.08 23.36 -36.14
C VAL A 127 -12.29 22.24 -36.83
N ASP A 128 -12.70 20.99 -36.61
CA ASP A 128 -12.50 19.93 -37.60
C ASP A 128 -13.88 19.35 -37.91
N ASP A 129 -14.29 19.55 -39.16
CA ASP A 129 -15.58 19.22 -39.72
C ASP A 129 -15.63 17.72 -40.01
N THR A 130 -16.15 16.93 -39.05
CA THR A 130 -16.71 15.62 -39.36
C THR A 130 -17.67 15.17 -38.27
N GLY A 131 -18.89 14.82 -38.70
CA GLY A 131 -20.09 14.68 -37.90
C GLY A 131 -20.00 13.76 -36.69
N GLY A 132 -20.39 14.31 -35.54
CA GLY A 132 -20.64 13.61 -34.29
C GLY A 132 -21.32 14.57 -33.33
N SER A 133 -22.66 14.52 -33.28
CA SER A 133 -23.50 15.34 -32.41
C SER A 133 -23.22 15.06 -30.93
N GLY A 134 -22.48 15.95 -30.29
CA GLY A 134 -22.20 15.90 -28.85
C GLY A 134 -21.24 16.99 -28.42
N GLY A 135 -21.68 18.25 -28.45
CA GLY A 135 -20.86 19.39 -28.04
C GLY A 135 -20.79 19.56 -26.51
N PRO A 136 -19.59 19.61 -25.89
CA PRO A 136 -19.48 20.00 -24.47
C PRO A 136 -19.79 21.48 -24.21
N SER A 137 -20.49 21.78 -23.12
CA SER A 137 -20.52 23.14 -22.58
C SER A 137 -19.39 23.29 -21.57
N THR A 138 -18.42 24.14 -21.88
CA THR A 138 -17.60 24.83 -20.89
C THR A 138 -17.55 26.27 -21.34
N ALA A 139 -18.63 26.98 -21.03
CA ALA A 139 -18.69 28.42 -21.23
C ALA A 139 -18.62 29.07 -19.86
N LEU A 140 -17.64 29.95 -19.69
CA LEU A 140 -17.69 31.07 -18.76
C LEU A 140 -18.82 32.03 -19.19
N ARG A 141 -20.07 31.55 -19.09
CA ARG A 141 -21.28 32.35 -19.09
C ARG A 141 -21.88 32.19 -17.71
N VAL A 142 -21.81 33.27 -16.94
CA VAL A 142 -22.63 33.46 -15.74
C VAL A 142 -24.07 33.12 -16.14
N GLY A 143 -24.58 31.97 -15.67
CA GLY A 143 -26.00 31.63 -15.76
C GLY A 143 -26.42 30.30 -16.42
N ASN A 144 -25.55 29.47 -17.02
CA ASN A 144 -25.99 28.15 -17.52
C ASN A 144 -24.94 27.05 -17.28
N VAL A 145 -25.02 26.39 -16.12
CA VAL A 145 -24.18 25.24 -15.80
C VAL A 145 -24.62 24.07 -16.68
N PRO A 146 -23.72 23.42 -17.46
CA PRO A 146 -24.08 22.21 -18.21
C PRO A 146 -24.70 21.17 -17.28
N HIS A 147 -25.85 20.61 -17.68
CA HIS A 147 -26.51 19.54 -16.92
C HIS A 147 -25.62 18.30 -16.73
N ARG A 148 -24.63 18.08 -17.61
CA ARG A 148 -23.69 16.96 -17.53
C ARG A 148 -22.24 17.43 -17.72
N THR A 149 -21.36 17.10 -16.79
CA THR A 149 -19.93 17.43 -16.85
C THR A 149 -19.10 16.15 -16.96
N THR A 150 -18.10 16.10 -17.86
CA THR A 150 -17.27 14.90 -18.06
C THR A 150 -15.80 15.19 -17.80
N TYR A 151 -15.19 14.39 -16.93
CA TYR A 151 -13.76 14.42 -16.63
C TYR A 151 -13.07 13.20 -17.23
N HIS A 152 -11.95 13.42 -17.92
CA HIS A 152 -11.16 12.38 -18.54
C HIS A 152 -9.84 12.26 -17.77
N LEU A 153 -9.53 11.04 -17.31
CA LEU A 153 -8.30 10.73 -16.60
C LEU A 153 -7.55 9.62 -17.31
N SER A 154 -6.24 9.74 -17.44
CA SER A 154 -5.40 8.79 -18.16
C SER A 154 -4.16 8.40 -17.35
N MET A 155 -3.92 7.10 -17.26
CA MET A 155 -2.65 6.48 -16.84
C MET A 155 -1.96 5.81 -18.05
N GLY A 156 -2.42 6.14 -19.26
CA GLY A 156 -1.94 5.55 -20.52
C GLY A 156 -2.55 4.19 -20.83
N HIS A 157 -2.24 3.16 -20.05
CA HIS A 157 -2.82 1.82 -20.20
C HIS A 157 -4.23 1.68 -19.61
N ARG A 158 -4.64 2.65 -18.78
CA ARG A 158 -5.99 2.78 -18.21
C ARG A 158 -6.49 4.20 -18.44
N VAL A 159 -7.73 4.34 -18.89
CA VAL A 159 -8.40 5.63 -19.10
C VAL A 159 -9.75 5.58 -18.42
N HIS A 160 -10.03 6.54 -17.56
CA HIS A 160 -11.30 6.67 -16.86
C HIS A 160 -12.05 7.91 -17.36
N LYS A 161 -13.36 7.77 -17.59
CA LYS A 161 -14.29 8.88 -17.79
C LYS A 161 -15.25 8.92 -16.63
N LEU A 162 -15.29 10.04 -15.92
CA LEU A 162 -16.25 10.29 -14.84
C LEU A 162 -17.23 11.31 -15.37
N ILE A 163 -18.50 10.93 -15.43
CA ILE A 163 -19.55 11.74 -16.00
C ILE A 163 -20.55 12.07 -14.91
N TYR A 164 -20.60 13.33 -14.51
CA TYR A 164 -21.47 13.81 -13.45
C TYR A 164 -22.72 14.46 -14.04
N ASP A 165 -23.88 13.94 -13.66
CA ASP A 165 -25.19 14.52 -13.99
C ASP A 165 -25.68 15.36 -12.81
N HIS A 166 -25.78 16.68 -13.03
CA HIS A 166 -26.20 17.63 -12.00
C HIS A 166 -27.68 17.51 -11.66
N LEU A 167 -28.52 17.05 -12.59
CA LEU A 167 -29.97 16.91 -12.37
C LEU A 167 -30.29 15.62 -11.63
N GLN A 168 -29.66 14.51 -12.05
CA GLN A 168 -29.89 13.20 -11.43
C GLN A 168 -29.04 12.98 -10.18
N GLN A 169 -28.05 13.83 -9.92
CA GLN A 169 -27.08 13.65 -8.83
C GLN A 169 -26.39 12.27 -8.90
N THR A 170 -26.06 11.83 -10.12
CA THR A 170 -25.39 10.56 -10.41
C THR A 170 -24.01 10.77 -11.01
N ILE A 171 -23.11 9.81 -10.77
CA ILE A 171 -21.79 9.75 -11.39
C ILE A 171 -21.69 8.44 -12.18
N ASP A 172 -21.61 8.53 -13.50
CA ASP A 172 -21.29 7.39 -14.36
C ASP A 172 -19.78 7.30 -14.54
N VAL A 173 -19.22 6.12 -14.27
CA VAL A 173 -17.80 5.83 -14.49
C VAL A 173 -17.68 4.87 -15.66
N LYS A 174 -16.86 5.25 -16.64
CA LYS A 174 -16.41 4.35 -17.72
C LYS A 174 -14.91 4.11 -17.60
N ILE A 175 -14.51 2.85 -17.63
CA ILE A 175 -13.13 2.42 -17.54
C ILE A 175 -12.74 1.76 -18.85
N PHE A 176 -11.66 2.25 -19.46
CA PHE A 176 -11.05 1.66 -20.63
C PHE A 176 -9.71 1.05 -20.21
N HIS A 177 -9.56 -0.25 -20.40
CA HIS A 177 -8.33 -0.98 -20.12
C HIS A 177 -7.66 -1.41 -21.42
N LYS A 178 -6.37 -1.10 -21.59
CA LYS A 178 -5.64 -1.40 -22.82
C LYS A 178 -5.52 -2.91 -23.00
N ARG A 179 -5.87 -3.40 -24.19
CA ARG A 179 -5.69 -4.81 -24.56
C ARG A 179 -4.21 -5.14 -24.58
N VAL A 180 -3.80 -6.04 -23.70
CA VAL A 180 -2.44 -6.57 -23.65
C VAL A 180 -2.25 -7.54 -24.83
N LYS A 181 -1.16 -7.38 -25.59
CA LYS A 181 -0.74 -8.40 -26.56
C LYS A 181 -0.06 -9.52 -25.77
N SER A 182 -0.49 -10.75 -25.99
CA SER A 182 -0.33 -11.95 -25.15
C SER A 182 1.11 -12.39 -24.75
N HIS A 183 2.16 -11.64 -25.08
CA HIS A 183 3.55 -12.04 -24.83
C HIS A 183 4.38 -11.07 -23.95
N ASP A 184 3.89 -9.88 -23.60
CA ASP A 184 4.78 -8.81 -23.08
C ASP A 184 4.69 -8.51 -21.57
N THR A 185 3.78 -9.11 -20.80
CA THR A 185 3.57 -8.74 -19.38
C THR A 185 4.28 -9.65 -18.38
N LEU A 186 5.37 -10.32 -18.77
CA LEU A 186 6.17 -11.08 -17.81
C LEU A 186 6.86 -10.10 -16.86
N PRO A 187 6.82 -10.35 -15.54
CA PRO A 187 7.52 -9.49 -14.60
C PRO A 187 9.03 -9.56 -14.81
N PHE A 188 9.69 -8.43 -14.61
CA PHE A 188 11.15 -8.34 -14.61
C PHE A 188 11.67 -8.57 -13.19
N VAL A 189 12.48 -9.60 -12.98
CA VAL A 189 13.10 -9.89 -11.68
C VAL A 189 14.50 -9.30 -11.65
N TYR A 190 14.72 -8.35 -10.75
CA TYR A 190 16.01 -7.74 -10.48
C TYR A 190 16.63 -8.38 -9.23
N GLU A 191 17.75 -9.07 -9.40
CA GLU A 191 18.54 -9.60 -8.29
C GLU A 191 19.62 -8.59 -7.91
N TYR A 192 19.81 -8.36 -6.60
CA TYR A 192 20.81 -7.42 -6.09
C TYR A 192 21.45 -7.93 -4.80
N SER A 193 22.63 -7.40 -4.48
CA SER A 193 23.34 -7.68 -3.23
C SER A 193 23.19 -6.49 -2.29
N LEU A 194 22.53 -6.69 -1.15
CA LEU A 194 22.35 -5.67 -0.12
C LEU A 194 23.43 -5.85 0.96
N TYR A 195 24.23 -4.82 1.21
CA TYR A 195 25.18 -4.83 2.33
C TYR A 195 24.41 -4.64 3.64
N ASP A 196 24.54 -5.58 4.56
CA ASP A 196 23.96 -5.52 5.88
C ASP A 196 25.04 -5.19 6.91
N SER A 197 24.85 -4.06 7.60
CA SER A 197 25.80 -3.58 8.61
C SER A 197 25.84 -4.42 9.90
N LEU A 198 24.79 -5.17 10.22
CA LEU A 198 24.76 -6.04 11.40
C LEU A 198 25.60 -7.30 11.17
N THR A 199 25.48 -7.90 9.99
CA THR A 199 26.24 -9.10 9.60
C THR A 199 27.59 -8.80 8.95
N GLN A 200 27.86 -7.52 8.62
CA GLN A 200 29.04 -7.08 7.87
C GLN A 200 29.25 -7.87 6.56
N SER A 201 28.14 -8.21 5.89
CA SER A 201 28.17 -9.07 4.69
C SER A 201 27.09 -8.68 3.67
N PHE A 202 27.28 -9.11 2.42
CA PHE A 202 26.31 -8.91 1.36
C PHE A 202 25.30 -10.04 1.31
N HIS A 203 24.01 -9.70 1.38
CA HIS A 203 22.89 -10.63 1.26
C HIS A 203 22.25 -10.54 -0.12
N LYS A 204 21.99 -11.69 -0.74
CA LYS A 204 21.28 -11.73 -2.02
C LYS A 204 19.80 -11.42 -1.78
N GLN A 205 19.30 -10.41 -2.48
CA GLN A 205 17.91 -9.98 -2.46
C GLN A 205 17.37 -9.97 -3.89
N LEU A 206 16.04 -10.00 -4.04
CA LEU A 206 15.37 -9.90 -5.33
C LEU A 206 14.20 -8.92 -5.25
N GLN A 207 13.93 -8.26 -6.36
CA GLN A 207 12.78 -7.38 -6.55
C GLN A 207 12.11 -7.72 -7.88
N THR A 208 10.82 -8.02 -7.84
CA THR A 208 10.00 -8.24 -9.04
C THR A 208 9.35 -6.93 -9.46
N PHE A 209 9.50 -6.53 -10.71
CA PHE A 209 8.90 -5.34 -11.31
C PHE A 209 7.86 -5.75 -12.35
N HIS A 210 6.70 -5.11 -12.30
CA HIS A 210 5.63 -5.30 -13.26
C HIS A 210 5.49 -4.05 -14.11
N GLU A 211 5.17 -4.21 -15.40
CA GLU A 211 4.96 -3.06 -16.30
C GLU A 211 3.79 -2.18 -15.81
N PHE A 212 2.75 -2.82 -15.26
CA PHE A 212 1.56 -2.19 -14.70
C PHE A 212 1.33 -2.68 -13.26
N PRO A 213 0.58 -1.92 -12.43
CA PRO A 213 0.24 -2.34 -11.06
C PRO A 213 -0.36 -3.76 -11.02
N CYS A 214 0.13 -4.61 -10.12
CA CYS A 214 -0.29 -6.02 -10.04
C CYS A 214 -0.42 -6.54 -8.59
N PRO A 215 -1.61 -6.99 -8.14
CA PRO A 215 -2.90 -6.86 -8.80
C PRO A 215 -3.30 -5.42 -9.05
N GLU A 216 -4.23 -5.28 -9.98
CA GLU A 216 -4.77 -3.98 -10.31
C GLU A 216 -5.80 -3.51 -9.28
N ASP A 217 -5.84 -2.20 -9.04
CA ASP A 217 -6.85 -1.58 -8.17
C ASP A 217 -8.27 -1.82 -8.70
N ASN A 218 -9.17 -2.24 -7.80
CA ASN A 218 -10.59 -2.36 -8.06
C ASN A 218 -11.30 -1.03 -7.77
N TRP A 219 -11.32 -0.15 -8.77
CA TRP A 219 -11.92 1.19 -8.69
C TRP A 219 -13.40 1.20 -8.33
N ASN A 220 -14.16 0.18 -8.76
CA ASN A 220 -15.57 0.07 -8.37
C ASN A 220 -15.70 -0.09 -6.85
N THR A 221 -14.90 -0.98 -6.24
CA THR A 221 -14.89 -1.13 -4.77
C THR A 221 -14.42 0.14 -4.06
N THR A 222 -13.36 0.79 -4.56
CA THR A 222 -12.87 2.07 -3.99
C THR A 222 -13.93 3.15 -4.04
N ASP A 223 -14.62 3.33 -5.17
CA ASP A 223 -15.64 4.36 -5.27
C ASP A 223 -16.89 4.03 -4.43
N ASN A 224 -17.30 2.76 -4.35
CA ASN A 224 -18.37 2.33 -3.43
C ASN A 224 -18.02 2.56 -1.96
N LEU A 225 -16.75 2.36 -1.58
CA LEU A 225 -16.24 2.71 -0.25
C LEU A 225 -16.33 4.23 0.01
N LEU A 226 -15.99 5.07 -0.97
CA LEU A 226 -16.18 6.52 -0.88
C LEU A 226 -17.65 6.93 -0.73
N CYS A 227 -18.56 6.23 -1.44
CA CYS A 227 -20.00 6.43 -1.32
C CYS A 227 -20.59 5.97 0.03
N GLY A 228 -19.87 5.14 0.79
CA GLY A 228 -20.38 4.51 2.01
C GLY A 228 -21.26 3.27 1.76
N TYR A 229 -21.13 2.62 0.59
CA TYR A 229 -21.77 1.33 0.31
C TYR A 229 -20.94 0.13 0.76
N VAL A 230 -19.66 0.35 1.10
CA VAL A 230 -18.73 -0.66 1.57
C VAL A 230 -18.09 -0.15 2.85
N ASP A 231 -18.18 -0.93 3.92
CA ASP A 231 -17.67 -0.56 5.26
C ASP A 231 -16.38 -1.29 5.63
N SER A 232 -15.64 -1.79 4.62
CA SER A 232 -14.36 -2.47 4.83
C SER A 232 -13.27 -1.92 3.92
N MET A 233 -12.15 -1.51 4.53
CA MET A 233 -10.95 -1.04 3.83
C MET A 233 -9.88 -2.13 3.89
N HIS A 234 -10.12 -3.20 3.13
CA HIS A 234 -9.27 -4.39 3.06
C HIS A 234 -7.82 -4.03 2.71
N ASP A 235 -6.90 -4.93 3.05
CA ASP A 235 -5.46 -4.71 2.95
C ASP A 235 -4.96 -4.29 1.56
N GLY A 236 -5.53 -4.89 0.50
CA GLY A 236 -5.24 -4.51 -0.89
C GLY A 236 -5.73 -3.12 -1.31
N THR A 237 -6.44 -2.39 -0.45
CA THR A 237 -6.83 -1.02 -0.72
C THR A 237 -5.62 -0.10 -0.60
N LYS A 238 -5.26 0.58 -1.69
CA LYS A 238 -4.19 1.58 -1.73
C LYS A 238 -4.60 2.83 -0.95
N CYS A 239 -4.49 2.77 0.38
CA CYS A 239 -4.81 3.84 1.32
C CYS A 239 -3.58 4.31 2.10
N ARG A 240 -3.69 5.50 2.68
CA ARG A 240 -2.73 5.94 3.70
C ARG A 240 -3.07 5.28 5.01
N ARG A 241 -2.05 4.88 5.77
CA ARG A 241 -2.23 4.09 6.99
C ARG A 241 -1.12 4.31 8.01
N ILE A 242 -1.51 4.22 9.28
CA ILE A 242 -0.61 4.24 10.43
C ILE A 242 -1.03 3.13 11.38
N ARG A 243 -0.14 2.19 11.63
CA ARG A 243 -0.33 1.13 12.62
C ARG A 243 0.15 1.53 14.00
N PHE A 244 -0.71 1.28 14.99
CA PHE A 244 -0.38 1.33 16.40
C PHE A 244 -0.55 -0.02 17.07
N VAL A 245 0.28 -0.24 18.09
CA VAL A 245 0.24 -1.41 18.96
C VAL A 245 0.21 -0.92 20.40
N VAL A 246 -0.70 -1.48 21.20
CA VAL A 246 -0.66 -1.40 22.65
C VAL A 246 0.16 -2.58 23.17
N VAL A 247 1.26 -2.29 23.84
CA VAL A 247 2.15 -3.28 24.43
C VAL A 247 1.66 -3.58 25.85
N PRO A 248 1.38 -4.84 26.22
CA PRO A 248 1.03 -5.18 27.59
C PRO A 248 2.24 -4.96 28.52
N PRO A 249 2.03 -4.76 29.83
CA PRO A 249 3.15 -4.65 30.76
C PRO A 249 3.92 -5.98 30.88
N PRO A 250 5.14 -5.95 31.43
CA PRO A 250 5.91 -7.17 31.65
C PRO A 250 5.19 -8.08 32.67
N PRO A 251 5.28 -9.41 32.53
CA PRO A 251 4.76 -10.32 33.54
C PRO A 251 5.49 -10.05 34.85
N SER A 252 4.73 -9.81 35.93
CA SER A 252 5.29 -9.61 37.27
C SER A 252 5.93 -10.92 37.74
N SER A 253 7.20 -10.88 38.12
CA SER A 253 7.98 -12.04 38.56
C SER A 253 7.59 -12.56 39.95
N SER A 254 6.41 -12.20 40.47
CA SER A 254 6.05 -12.40 41.87
C SER A 254 4.55 -12.64 42.09
N SER A 255 4.00 -13.72 41.54
CA SER A 255 2.94 -14.50 42.21
C SER A 255 2.73 -15.85 41.54
N LEU A 256 3.00 -16.93 42.27
CA LEU A 256 2.62 -18.33 41.96
C LEU A 256 1.10 -18.57 42.13
N THR A 257 0.32 -17.50 42.10
CA THR A 257 -1.14 -17.48 42.13
C THR A 257 -1.57 -16.51 41.05
N PRO A 258 -2.52 -16.87 40.16
CA PRO A 258 -3.12 -15.87 39.29
C PRO A 258 -3.74 -14.81 40.21
N PRO A 259 -3.29 -13.54 40.16
CA PRO A 259 -4.00 -12.51 40.88
C PRO A 259 -5.43 -12.51 40.34
N PRO A 260 -6.47 -12.48 41.19
CA PRO A 260 -7.82 -12.31 40.71
C PRO A 260 -7.84 -10.99 39.98
N LEU A 261 -8.06 -11.02 38.65
CA LEU A 261 -8.16 -9.87 37.74
C LEU A 261 -7.42 -8.64 38.28
N ASP A 262 -6.22 -8.32 37.80
CA ASP A 262 -5.70 -6.96 38.00
C ASP A 262 -6.75 -6.01 37.42
N THR A 263 -7.65 -5.52 38.28
CA THR A 263 -8.85 -4.78 37.91
C THR A 263 -8.41 -3.53 37.16
N SER A 264 -7.17 -3.10 37.43
CA SER A 264 -6.45 -2.06 36.72
C SER A 264 -6.25 -2.32 35.22
N GLU A 265 -5.91 -3.51 34.73
CA GLU A 265 -5.62 -3.74 33.30
C GLU A 265 -6.89 -3.77 32.46
N SER A 266 -7.88 -4.56 32.89
CA SER A 266 -9.20 -4.59 32.25
C SER A 266 -9.84 -3.19 32.28
N THR A 267 -9.69 -2.44 33.38
CA THR A 267 -10.12 -1.03 33.45
C THR A 267 -9.35 -0.12 32.48
N ARG A 268 -8.05 -0.34 32.28
CA ARG A 268 -7.24 0.45 31.32
C ARG A 268 -7.62 0.15 29.88
N ALA A 269 -7.85 -1.13 29.55
CA ALA A 269 -8.37 -1.54 28.25
C ALA A 269 -9.75 -0.93 28.00
N GLN A 270 -10.66 -1.04 28.97
CA GLN A 270 -12.02 -0.48 28.87
C GLN A 270 -12.02 1.03 28.63
N LYS A 271 -11.17 1.80 29.32
CA LYS A 271 -11.00 3.25 29.08
C LYS A 271 -10.60 3.58 27.64
N LEU A 272 -9.77 2.74 27.02
CA LEU A 272 -9.37 2.91 25.62
C LEU A 272 -10.53 2.57 24.68
N LEU A 273 -11.21 1.46 24.92
CA LEU A 273 -12.35 1.02 24.11
C LEU A 273 -13.51 2.02 24.16
N GLU A 274 -13.80 2.60 25.33
CA GLU A 274 -14.77 3.69 25.48
C GLU A 274 -14.37 4.93 24.68
N PHE A 275 -13.08 5.29 24.71
CA PHE A 275 -12.59 6.40 23.88
C PHE A 275 -12.77 6.10 22.39
N LEU A 276 -12.37 4.91 21.92
CA LEU A 276 -12.53 4.52 20.53
C LEU A 276 -14.00 4.53 20.13
N GLN A 277 -14.88 3.89 20.90
CA GLN A 277 -16.33 3.89 20.69
C GLN A 277 -16.93 5.30 20.66
N SER A 278 -16.44 6.24 21.47
CA SER A 278 -16.89 7.64 21.44
C SER A 278 -16.56 8.39 20.14
N LYS A 279 -15.67 7.83 19.31
CA LYS A 279 -15.28 8.36 18.00
C LYS A 279 -15.94 7.64 16.84
N VAL A 280 -16.49 6.47 17.07
CA VAL A 280 -17.19 5.69 16.06
C VAL A 280 -18.47 6.40 15.63
N ASP A 281 -18.79 6.34 14.34
CA ASP A 281 -20.03 6.88 13.80
C ASP A 281 -21.24 6.19 14.43
N GLY A 282 -22.31 6.94 14.73
CA GLY A 282 -23.40 6.52 15.63
C GLY A 282 -24.24 5.29 15.22
N GLY A 283 -23.92 4.63 14.10
CA GLY A 283 -24.50 3.35 13.68
C GLY A 283 -23.62 2.13 13.99
N ASP A 284 -22.32 2.32 14.21
CA ASP A 284 -21.36 1.23 14.35
C ASP A 284 -20.99 0.96 15.82
N VAL A 285 -20.75 -0.31 16.15
CA VAL A 285 -20.36 -0.75 17.48
C VAL A 285 -18.99 -1.43 17.42
N LEU A 286 -18.10 -1.03 18.32
CA LEU A 286 -16.79 -1.63 18.50
C LEU A 286 -16.93 -2.90 19.35
N HIS A 287 -16.86 -4.07 18.71
CA HIS A 287 -16.95 -5.37 19.35
C HIS A 287 -15.57 -5.91 19.71
N VAL A 288 -15.06 -5.57 20.90
CA VAL A 288 -13.78 -6.12 21.41
C VAL A 288 -14.04 -6.95 22.65
N THR A 289 -13.66 -8.22 22.61
CA THR A 289 -13.70 -9.12 23.77
C THR A 289 -12.41 -9.01 24.56
N VAL A 290 -12.49 -8.53 25.79
CA VAL A 290 -11.37 -8.47 26.73
C VAL A 290 -11.29 -9.78 27.49
N HIS A 291 -10.18 -10.51 27.32
CA HIS A 291 -9.93 -11.77 28.00
C HIS A 291 -9.19 -11.52 29.32
N ALA A 292 -9.59 -12.23 30.37
CA ALA A 292 -8.92 -12.18 31.67
C ALA A 292 -7.68 -13.09 31.70
N ASP A 293 -7.76 -14.23 31.01
CA ASP A 293 -6.69 -15.21 30.97
C ASP A 293 -5.75 -14.94 29.79
N PRO A 294 -4.44 -15.22 29.97
CA PRO A 294 -3.49 -15.27 28.86
C PRO A 294 -3.97 -16.25 27.78
N LEU A 295 -3.53 -16.05 26.54
CA LEU A 295 -3.73 -17.01 25.46
C LEU A 295 -3.28 -18.42 25.89
N GLU A 296 -4.20 -19.39 25.89
CA GLU A 296 -3.95 -20.79 26.30
C GLU A 296 -2.87 -21.49 25.45
N ARG A 297 -2.60 -21.00 24.23
CA ARG A 297 -1.54 -21.51 23.35
C ARG A 297 -0.63 -20.38 22.88
N PRO A 298 0.71 -20.55 22.95
CA PRO A 298 1.67 -19.59 22.41
C PRO A 298 1.59 -19.50 20.88
N HIS A 299 1.01 -20.50 20.24
CA HIS A 299 0.66 -20.54 18.83
C HIS A 299 -0.82 -20.16 18.71
N CYS A 300 -1.10 -18.91 18.38
CA CYS A 300 -2.24 -18.72 17.50
C CYS A 300 -1.91 -19.56 16.26
N ALA A 301 -2.66 -20.64 16.02
CA ALA A 301 -2.65 -21.29 14.73
C ALA A 301 -2.74 -20.21 13.63
N ALA A 302 -2.31 -20.50 12.41
CA ALA A 302 -2.36 -19.57 11.26
C ALA A 302 -3.79 -19.10 10.88
N THR A 303 -4.75 -19.16 11.79
CA THR A 303 -6.02 -18.47 11.77
C THR A 303 -5.80 -17.00 12.13
N ASN A 304 -5.84 -16.15 11.11
CA ASN A 304 -5.93 -14.69 11.24
C ASN A 304 -6.82 -14.30 12.43
N THR A 305 -6.26 -13.60 13.42
CA THR A 305 -7.05 -13.02 14.50
C THR A 305 -8.13 -12.15 13.87
N ALA A 306 -9.38 -12.33 14.30
CA ALA A 306 -10.48 -11.53 13.80
C ALA A 306 -10.21 -10.04 14.07
N ARG A 307 -10.38 -9.21 13.05
CA ARG A 307 -10.27 -7.75 13.13
C ARG A 307 -11.52 -7.13 12.56
N GLN A 308 -11.89 -5.97 13.07
CA GLN A 308 -13.09 -5.24 12.67
C GLN A 308 -12.74 -3.88 12.11
N PHE A 309 -13.46 -3.48 11.07
CA PHE A 309 -13.40 -2.14 10.52
C PHE A 309 -14.47 -1.29 11.18
N VAL A 310 -14.10 -0.07 11.57
CA VAL A 310 -15.03 0.89 12.15
C VAL A 310 -14.77 2.28 11.60
N ARG A 311 -15.84 2.98 11.19
CA ARG A 311 -15.73 4.32 10.61
C ARG A 311 -15.74 5.41 11.69
N VAL A 312 -14.91 6.44 11.48
CA VAL A 312 -14.80 7.61 12.34
C VAL A 312 -14.98 8.86 11.47
N SER A 313 -16.10 9.54 11.62
CA SER A 313 -16.33 10.87 11.07
C SER A 313 -15.41 11.87 11.75
N CYS A 314 -14.66 12.60 10.93
CA CYS A 314 -13.74 13.62 11.40
C CYS A 314 -14.26 15.04 11.12
N ASN A 315 -15.52 15.15 10.71
CA ASN A 315 -16.14 16.43 10.41
C ASN A 315 -16.42 17.21 11.69
N THR A 316 -16.07 18.49 11.69
CA THR A 316 -16.47 19.44 12.74
C THR A 316 -17.21 20.59 12.10
N THR A 317 -18.14 21.22 12.82
CA THR A 317 -18.91 22.37 12.31
C THR A 317 -17.99 23.47 11.78
N ALA A 318 -16.92 23.79 12.51
CA ALA A 318 -15.94 24.78 12.10
C ALA A 318 -15.17 24.40 10.82
N ARG A 319 -14.85 23.11 10.62
CA ARG A 319 -14.21 22.66 9.36
C ARG A 319 -15.18 22.68 8.20
N LEU A 320 -16.43 22.24 8.39
CA LEU A 320 -17.45 22.22 7.33
C LEU A 320 -17.83 23.63 6.80
N GLU A 321 -17.58 24.67 7.59
CA GLU A 321 -17.73 26.08 7.17
C GLU A 321 -16.58 26.56 6.25
N VAL A 322 -15.38 25.99 6.40
CA VAL A 322 -14.17 26.36 5.64
C VAL A 322 -13.93 25.43 4.46
N ASP A 323 -14.07 24.13 4.68
CA ASP A 323 -13.91 23.06 3.72
C ASP A 323 -15.16 22.19 3.75
N CYS A 324 -15.89 22.18 2.64
CA CYS A 324 -17.12 21.43 2.53
C CYS A 324 -16.90 19.92 2.41
N ARG A 325 -15.65 19.44 2.33
CA ARG A 325 -15.31 18.01 2.21
C ARG A 325 -15.79 17.21 3.42
N ASN A 326 -16.40 16.08 3.13
CA ASN A 326 -16.73 15.07 4.13
C ASN A 326 -15.46 14.24 4.44
N GLU A 327 -14.86 14.48 5.60
CA GLU A 327 -13.62 13.85 6.01
C GLU A 327 -13.86 12.71 7.02
N TRP A 328 -13.33 11.53 6.72
CA TRP A 328 -13.47 10.35 7.57
C TRP A 328 -12.25 9.44 7.49
N LEU A 329 -12.02 8.70 8.56
CA LEU A 329 -11.00 7.65 8.63
C LEU A 329 -11.66 6.33 9.06
N MET A 330 -10.95 5.23 8.85
CA MET A 330 -11.33 3.91 9.31
C MET A 330 -10.31 3.36 10.28
N LEU A 331 -10.80 2.82 11.38
CA LEU A 331 -10.02 2.06 12.33
C LEU A 331 -10.12 0.58 11.96
N LEU A 332 -8.99 -0.12 11.92
CA LEU A 332 -8.94 -1.57 11.92
C LEU A 332 -8.43 -2.02 13.28
N VAL A 333 -9.30 -2.65 14.06
CA VAL A 333 -9.06 -2.97 15.47
C VAL A 333 -9.13 -4.48 15.67
N ASP A 334 -8.24 -5.04 16.49
CA ASP A 334 -8.32 -6.45 16.87
C ASP A 334 -9.62 -6.73 17.64
N ALA A 335 -10.28 -7.85 17.36
CA ALA A 335 -11.52 -8.24 18.03
C ALA A 335 -11.29 -8.82 19.44
N HIS A 336 -10.05 -9.18 19.76
CA HIS A 336 -9.68 -9.80 21.03
C HIS A 336 -8.53 -9.06 21.68
N TRP A 337 -8.69 -8.77 22.97
CA TRP A 337 -7.64 -8.19 23.81
C TRP A 337 -7.18 -9.23 24.82
N TYR A 338 -5.89 -9.54 24.83
CA TYR A 338 -5.26 -10.48 25.76
C TYR A 338 -4.20 -9.78 26.64
N PRO A 339 -3.99 -10.22 27.88
CA PRO A 339 -3.02 -9.61 28.78
C PRO A 339 -1.56 -9.90 28.40
N ASN A 340 -1.28 -10.98 27.66
CA ASN A 340 0.07 -11.41 27.28
C ASN A 340 0.44 -11.17 25.81
N ALA A 341 -0.45 -10.53 25.04
CA ALA A 341 -0.23 -10.23 23.63
C ALA A 341 -0.47 -8.75 23.33
N THR A 342 0.11 -8.29 22.23
CA THR A 342 -0.12 -6.94 21.73
C THR A 342 -1.54 -6.76 21.19
N PHE A 343 -2.09 -5.57 21.34
CA PHE A 343 -3.37 -5.20 20.73
C PHE A 343 -3.17 -4.14 19.65
N HIS A 344 -3.65 -4.40 18.43
CA HIS A 344 -3.42 -3.54 17.28
C HIS A 344 -4.59 -2.60 16.98
N VAL A 345 -4.24 -1.38 16.57
CA VAL A 345 -5.15 -0.37 16.03
C VAL A 345 -4.50 0.25 14.79
N ASP A 346 -5.00 -0.06 13.59
CA ASP A 346 -4.57 0.61 12.36
C ASP A 346 -5.50 1.79 12.07
N VAL A 347 -4.94 2.97 11.80
CA VAL A 347 -5.66 4.15 11.33
C VAL A 347 -5.47 4.24 9.83
N ARG A 348 -6.54 4.04 9.05
CA ARG A 348 -6.51 4.02 7.58
C ARG A 348 -7.40 5.12 7.00
N TRP A 349 -6.98 5.78 5.93
CA TRP A 349 -7.79 6.84 5.31
C TRP A 349 -7.54 6.99 3.80
N LEU A 350 -8.61 7.43 3.12
CA LEU A 350 -8.62 7.82 1.71
C LEU A 350 -9.09 9.27 1.57
N ALA A 351 -10.28 9.57 2.11
CA ALA A 351 -10.94 10.87 2.03
C ALA A 351 -10.74 11.68 3.32
N CYS A 352 -9.49 11.90 3.73
CA CYS A 352 -9.17 12.69 4.93
C CYS A 352 -7.83 13.42 4.78
N SER A 353 -7.78 14.67 5.21
CA SER A 353 -6.54 15.47 5.22
C SER A 353 -5.58 15.00 6.31
N GLY A 354 -4.28 15.18 6.05
CA GLY A 354 -3.23 14.79 7.00
C GLY A 354 -3.31 15.53 8.33
N THR A 355 -3.77 16.78 8.34
CA THR A 355 -3.95 17.58 9.55
C THR A 355 -5.04 17.01 10.46
N VAL A 356 -6.16 16.57 9.90
CA VAL A 356 -7.24 15.93 10.65
C VAL A 356 -6.76 14.62 11.29
N VAL A 357 -6.04 13.81 10.52
CA VAL A 357 -5.47 12.55 11.01
C VAL A 357 -4.46 12.81 12.12
N ASP A 358 -3.63 13.86 12.00
CA ASP A 358 -2.65 14.22 13.03
C ASP A 358 -3.33 14.68 14.34
N ASP A 359 -4.41 15.47 14.25
CA ASP A 359 -5.23 15.87 15.40
C ASP A 359 -5.82 14.65 16.13
N PHE A 360 -6.35 13.69 15.35
CA PHE A 360 -6.88 12.42 15.87
C PHE A 360 -5.79 11.60 16.55
N VAL A 361 -4.66 11.38 15.87
CA VAL A 361 -3.52 10.60 16.39
C VAL A 361 -2.94 11.23 17.66
N THR A 362 -2.84 12.55 17.72
CA THR A 362 -2.38 13.28 18.90
C THR A 362 -3.32 13.06 20.08
N THR A 363 -4.63 13.13 19.83
CA THR A 363 -5.65 12.85 20.86
C THR A 363 -5.62 11.40 21.32
N PHE A 364 -5.49 10.46 20.38
CA PHE A 364 -5.39 9.03 20.65
C PHE A 364 -4.19 8.70 21.55
N LYS A 365 -2.99 9.19 21.20
CA LYS A 365 -1.78 9.04 22.02
C LYS A 365 -1.97 9.59 23.43
N ARG A 366 -2.57 10.78 23.56
CA ARG A 366 -2.83 11.41 24.87
C ARG A 366 -3.78 10.55 25.70
N LYS A 367 -4.84 9.99 25.10
CA LYS A 367 -5.81 9.12 25.79
C LYS A 367 -5.17 7.82 26.26
N CYS A 368 -4.34 7.17 25.44
CA CYS A 368 -3.57 6.01 25.87
C CYS A 368 -2.67 6.34 27.07
N LYS A 369 -1.97 7.48 27.05
CA LYS A 369 -1.14 7.94 28.18
C LYS A 369 -1.95 8.15 29.46
N HIS A 370 -3.15 8.72 29.39
CA HIS A 370 -4.04 8.87 30.54
C HIS A 370 -4.59 7.53 31.07
N ALA A 371 -4.79 6.55 30.18
CA ALA A 371 -5.10 5.17 30.55
C ALA A 371 -3.85 4.36 30.94
N HIS A 372 -2.70 5.01 31.09
CA HIS A 372 -1.40 4.40 31.36
C HIS A 372 -0.95 3.35 30.35
N LEU A 373 -1.55 3.23 29.17
CA LEU A 373 -1.21 2.23 28.15
C LEU A 373 0.06 2.62 27.38
N ASP A 374 0.95 1.66 27.11
CA ASP A 374 2.11 1.85 26.24
C ASP A 374 1.71 1.69 24.77
N LEU A 375 1.45 2.82 24.11
CA LEU A 375 1.08 2.87 22.70
C LEU A 375 2.32 3.14 21.85
N ARG A 376 2.60 2.25 20.89
CA ARG A 376 3.72 2.35 19.97
C ARG A 376 3.25 2.41 18.53
N ARG A 377 3.94 3.21 17.73
CA ARG A 377 3.79 3.18 16.28
C ARG A 377 4.68 2.07 15.72
N VAL A 378 4.11 1.22 14.89
CA VAL A 378 4.83 0.13 14.21
C VAL A 378 5.08 0.54 12.76
N PRO A 379 6.26 0.23 12.17
CA PRO A 379 6.49 0.46 10.75
C PRO A 379 5.43 -0.24 9.92
N GLU A 380 4.88 0.46 8.94
CA GLU A 380 3.92 -0.11 8.01
C GLU A 380 4.41 0.20 6.60
N PHE A 381 4.73 -0.84 5.83
CA PHE A 381 5.08 -0.68 4.43
C PHE A 381 3.79 -0.58 3.64
N THR A 382 3.69 0.39 2.74
CA THR A 382 2.55 0.48 1.82
C THR A 382 2.44 -0.81 1.02
N GLN A 383 1.24 -1.33 0.82
CA GLN A 383 1.04 -2.50 -0.04
C GLN A 383 1.07 -2.04 -1.49
N VAL A 384 2.26 -1.85 -2.05
CA VAL A 384 2.42 -2.02 -3.49
C VAL A 384 2.67 -3.51 -3.64
N HIS A 385 1.61 -4.20 -4.00
CA HIS A 385 1.64 -5.63 -4.24
C HIS A 385 2.92 -6.03 -4.98
N GLN A 386 3.66 -7.00 -4.42
CA GLN A 386 4.86 -7.59 -5.01
C GLN A 386 6.12 -6.69 -5.04
N LEU A 387 6.05 -5.44 -4.59
CA LEU A 387 7.25 -4.68 -4.26
C LEU A 387 7.67 -4.98 -2.82
N HIS A 388 8.89 -5.47 -2.62
CA HIS A 388 9.55 -5.38 -1.32
C HIS A 388 9.93 -3.90 -1.17
N ILE A 389 8.96 -3.05 -0.80
CA ILE A 389 9.07 -1.58 -0.88
C ILE A 389 10.24 -1.02 -0.07
N HIS A 390 10.83 -1.81 0.81
CA HIS A 390 12.06 -1.41 1.47
C HIS A 390 13.28 -2.14 0.89
N PRO A 391 13.88 -1.64 -0.21
CA PRO A 391 15.10 -2.23 -0.80
C PRO A 391 16.31 -2.16 0.14
N PHE A 392 16.17 -1.50 1.29
CA PHE A 392 17.18 -1.40 2.34
C PHE A 392 16.86 -2.23 3.58
N LEU A 393 15.77 -3.01 3.61
CA LEU A 393 15.55 -3.96 4.68
C LEU A 393 16.25 -5.27 4.34
N SER A 394 17.30 -5.58 5.10
CA SER A 394 17.91 -6.90 5.10
C SER A 394 17.23 -7.76 6.15
N SER A 395 16.74 -8.93 5.75
CA SER A 395 16.28 -9.95 6.67
C SER A 395 17.45 -10.79 7.14
N VAL A 396 17.84 -10.60 8.39
CA VAL A 396 18.89 -11.43 8.99
C VAL A 396 18.26 -12.72 9.51
N LEU A 397 18.60 -13.83 8.86
CA LEU A 397 18.29 -15.17 9.39
C LEU A 397 19.32 -15.50 10.45
N LEU A 398 18.86 -15.62 11.69
CA LEU A 398 19.69 -16.03 12.81
C LEU A 398 19.53 -17.54 13.00
N PRO A 399 20.60 -18.35 12.88
CA PRO A 399 20.53 -19.75 13.24
C PRO A 399 20.27 -19.86 14.73
N PHE A 400 19.15 -20.47 15.10
CA PHE A 400 18.88 -20.81 16.49
C PHE A 400 19.44 -22.21 16.75
N VAL A 401 20.43 -22.30 17.64
CA VAL A 401 20.92 -23.59 18.15
C VAL A 401 20.15 -23.82 19.45
N GLY A 402 19.10 -24.65 19.39
CA GLY A 402 18.39 -25.10 20.59
C GLY A 402 19.30 -25.93 21.51
N PRO A 403 18.84 -26.26 22.72
CA PRO A 403 19.56 -27.19 23.58
C PRO A 403 19.86 -28.45 22.78
N GLN A 404 21.13 -28.88 22.77
CA GLN A 404 21.49 -30.14 22.14
C GLN A 404 20.80 -31.26 22.88
N TYR A 405 19.69 -31.79 22.35
CA TYR A 405 19.26 -33.12 22.71
C TYR A 405 20.40 -34.07 22.30
N PRO A 406 20.99 -34.84 23.22
CA PRO A 406 21.99 -35.81 22.86
C PRO A 406 21.35 -36.81 21.91
N ILE A 407 21.67 -36.69 20.62
CA ILE A 407 21.37 -37.75 19.65
C ILE A 407 22.28 -38.90 20.04
N ASP A 408 21.78 -39.80 20.87
CA ASP A 408 22.50 -40.99 21.30
C ASP A 408 22.62 -41.93 20.09
N ARG A 409 23.61 -41.66 19.23
CA ARG A 409 24.01 -42.56 18.14
C ARG A 409 24.85 -43.70 18.73
N ARG A 410 24.24 -44.54 19.56
CA ARG A 410 24.70 -45.93 19.75
C ARG A 410 23.68 -46.84 19.12
N GLY A 411 24.14 -47.58 18.13
CA GLY A 411 23.30 -48.28 17.16
C GLY A 411 22.58 -49.52 17.68
N GLY A 412 21.71 -50.02 16.79
CA GLY A 412 20.98 -51.29 16.88
C GLY A 412 19.88 -51.21 17.93
N ASP A 413 18.63 -50.91 17.61
CA ASP A 413 17.69 -51.74 16.88
C ASP A 413 16.37 -50.96 16.78
N LYS A 414 15.50 -51.39 15.86
CA LYS A 414 14.18 -50.79 15.63
C LYS A 414 13.34 -50.75 16.92
N GLN A 415 13.09 -49.56 17.45
CA GLN A 415 12.04 -49.28 18.42
C GLN A 415 11.50 -47.87 18.13
N GLU A 416 10.25 -47.65 18.52
CA GLU A 416 9.33 -46.62 18.06
C GLU A 416 9.86 -45.18 18.01
N ASP A 417 9.31 -44.43 17.05
CA ASP A 417 9.46 -43.00 16.82
C ASP A 417 9.03 -42.24 18.10
N ASP A 418 9.97 -42.04 19.03
CA ASP A 418 9.81 -41.12 20.16
C ASP A 418 9.70 -39.70 19.59
N GLY A 419 8.46 -39.30 19.31
CA GLY A 419 8.08 -37.93 19.00
C GLY A 419 8.47 -37.02 20.16
N VAL A 420 9.63 -36.40 20.07
CA VAL A 420 9.86 -35.11 20.73
C VAL A 420 8.91 -34.15 20.01
N ASP A 421 7.76 -33.90 20.62
CA ASP A 421 6.67 -33.15 20.02
C ASP A 421 7.17 -31.77 19.60
N VAL A 422 7.00 -31.41 18.33
CA VAL A 422 7.29 -30.07 17.77
C VAL A 422 6.64 -28.94 18.61
N GLU A 423 5.60 -29.29 19.37
CA GLU A 423 4.94 -28.44 20.35
C GLU A 423 5.88 -28.02 21.51
N ASP A 424 6.69 -28.94 22.06
CA ASP A 424 7.60 -28.68 23.19
C ASP A 424 8.74 -27.72 22.80
N GLU A 425 9.36 -27.92 21.64
CA GLU A 425 10.43 -27.02 21.14
C GLU A 425 9.90 -25.59 20.92
N THR A 426 8.66 -25.47 20.45
CA THR A 426 8.07 -24.15 20.22
C THR A 426 7.66 -23.46 21.53
N ILE A 427 7.24 -24.23 22.54
CA ILE A 427 6.98 -23.72 23.89
C ILE A 427 8.29 -23.19 24.50
N GLU A 428 9.40 -23.91 24.36
CA GLU A 428 10.70 -23.46 24.85
C GLU A 428 11.16 -22.17 24.15
N LEU A 429 11.06 -22.11 22.82
CA LEU A 429 11.35 -20.89 22.05
C LEU A 429 10.50 -19.70 22.46
N HIS A 430 9.21 -19.92 22.71
CA HIS A 430 8.30 -18.89 23.22
C HIS A 430 8.77 -18.37 24.58
N GLN A 431 9.04 -19.26 25.53
CA GLN A 431 9.55 -18.88 26.86
C GLN A 431 10.88 -18.12 26.77
N GLN A 432 11.78 -18.56 25.89
CA GLN A 432 13.05 -17.88 25.63
C GLN A 432 12.84 -16.46 25.09
N CYS A 433 11.93 -16.28 24.12
CA CYS A 433 11.57 -14.97 23.60
C CYS A 433 11.03 -14.05 24.70
N LEU A 434 10.13 -14.57 25.55
CA LEU A 434 9.61 -13.80 26.69
C LEU A 434 10.73 -13.40 27.67
N SER A 435 11.68 -14.30 27.94
CA SER A 435 12.83 -14.03 28.82
C SER A 435 13.74 -12.91 28.29
N TRP A 436 13.84 -12.79 26.96
CA TRP A 436 14.56 -11.71 26.28
C TRP A 436 13.79 -10.39 26.24
N GLY A 437 12.62 -10.31 26.87
CA GLY A 437 11.80 -9.11 26.89
C GLY A 437 10.97 -8.91 25.62
N PHE A 438 10.72 -9.97 24.85
CA PHE A 438 9.73 -9.92 23.78
C PHE A 438 8.31 -10.14 24.31
N VAL A 439 7.35 -9.74 23.50
CA VAL A 439 5.93 -10.03 23.68
C VAL A 439 5.37 -10.60 22.38
N LEU A 440 4.36 -11.45 22.51
CA LEU A 440 3.65 -12.00 21.37
C LEU A 440 2.97 -10.87 20.59
N ASP A 441 3.36 -10.72 19.32
CA ASP A 441 2.76 -9.75 18.38
C ASP A 441 1.68 -10.41 17.50
N GLY A 442 1.64 -11.75 17.47
CA GLY A 442 0.71 -12.55 16.69
C GLY A 442 1.04 -12.61 15.19
N ALA A 443 0.28 -13.43 14.44
CA ALA A 443 0.50 -13.67 13.01
C ALA A 443 -0.09 -12.58 12.09
N HIS A 444 -0.60 -11.48 12.64
CA HIS A 444 -1.30 -10.40 11.93
C HIS A 444 -0.46 -9.69 10.84
N VAL A 445 0.85 -9.94 10.83
CA VAL A 445 1.81 -9.37 9.87
C VAL A 445 2.21 -10.39 8.79
N ALA A 446 1.71 -11.62 8.86
CA ALA A 446 1.92 -12.68 7.88
C ALA A 446 0.89 -12.69 6.75
N ASP A 447 -0.01 -11.70 6.69
CA ASP A 447 -0.76 -11.46 5.47
C ASP A 447 0.23 -11.16 4.33
N SER A 448 -0.23 -11.42 3.10
CA SER A 448 0.53 -11.36 1.83
C SER A 448 1.26 -10.03 1.48
N GLY A 449 1.47 -9.12 2.44
CA GLY A 449 2.24 -7.89 2.31
C GLY A 449 2.67 -7.24 3.62
N GLY A 450 2.74 -7.95 4.75
CA GLY A 450 3.29 -7.38 6.00
C GLY A 450 4.82 -7.27 6.00
N ILE A 451 5.38 -6.69 7.08
CA ILE A 451 6.83 -6.66 7.29
C ILE A 451 7.33 -8.10 7.15
N GLY A 452 8.19 -8.36 6.17
CA GLY A 452 8.78 -9.66 5.94
C GLY A 452 8.09 -10.60 4.96
N HIS A 453 7.09 -10.12 4.24
CA HIS A 453 6.64 -10.78 3.02
C HIS A 453 7.84 -11.00 2.07
N GLY A 454 8.08 -12.25 1.66
CA GLY A 454 9.13 -12.61 0.70
C GLY A 454 10.56 -12.79 1.27
N LEU A 455 10.73 -12.81 2.60
CA LEU A 455 12.03 -13.08 3.25
C LEU A 455 12.40 -14.56 3.37
N MET A 456 11.53 -15.46 2.92
CA MET A 456 11.85 -16.90 2.85
C MET A 456 12.68 -17.18 1.60
N PRO A 457 13.76 -17.98 1.70
CA PRO A 457 14.47 -18.46 0.51
C PRO A 457 13.49 -19.14 -0.45
N LYS A 458 13.32 -18.59 -1.65
CA LYS A 458 12.65 -19.33 -2.72
C LYS A 458 13.51 -20.55 -3.03
N GLN A 459 13.13 -21.74 -2.54
CA GLN A 459 13.61 -22.96 -3.17
C GLN A 459 13.16 -22.87 -4.64
N GLN A 460 14.12 -22.72 -5.55
CA GLN A 460 13.88 -22.76 -6.98
C GLN A 460 13.14 -24.08 -7.27
N LEU A 461 11.88 -23.98 -7.68
CA LEU A 461 11.21 -25.12 -8.28
C LEU A 461 12.02 -25.54 -9.49
N SER A 462 12.48 -26.79 -9.50
CA SER A 462 13.24 -27.38 -10.58
C SER A 462 12.53 -27.15 -11.93
N PRO A 463 13.25 -26.88 -13.03
CA PRO A 463 12.65 -26.56 -14.34
C PRO A 463 11.68 -27.61 -14.94
N GLY A 464 11.53 -28.77 -14.30
CA GLY A 464 10.65 -29.86 -14.75
C GLY A 464 9.17 -29.72 -14.39
N ALA A 465 8.78 -28.82 -13.47
CA ALA A 465 7.40 -28.75 -12.96
C ALA A 465 6.43 -27.91 -13.83
N GLN A 466 6.88 -27.28 -14.93
CA GLN A 466 6.03 -26.41 -15.77
C GLN A 466 5.37 -27.11 -16.96
N ARG A 467 5.55 -28.42 -17.13
CA ARG A 467 4.83 -29.18 -18.16
C ARG A 467 3.79 -30.05 -17.48
N HIS A 468 2.56 -29.55 -17.36
CA HIS A 468 1.28 -30.27 -17.52
C HIS A 468 0.14 -29.48 -16.85
N GLY A 469 -0.90 -29.14 -17.62
CA GLY A 469 -2.22 -28.77 -17.10
C GLY A 469 -2.80 -27.45 -17.62
N SER A 470 -3.44 -27.48 -18.78
CA SER A 470 -4.30 -26.41 -19.32
C SER A 470 -5.64 -26.32 -18.58
N GLY A 471 -5.59 -25.90 -17.32
CA GLY A 471 -6.76 -25.54 -16.53
C GLY A 471 -6.41 -24.38 -15.63
N GLN A 472 -7.28 -23.35 -15.58
CA GLN A 472 -7.18 -22.27 -14.60
C GLN A 472 -7.38 -22.82 -13.17
N ARG A 473 -6.37 -23.51 -12.64
CA ARG A 473 -6.19 -23.61 -11.20
C ARG A 473 -5.46 -22.34 -10.79
N ARG A 474 -6.06 -21.57 -9.88
CA ARG A 474 -5.31 -20.60 -9.07
C ARG A 474 -4.00 -21.28 -8.65
N PRO A 475 -2.83 -20.63 -8.83
CA PRO A 475 -1.60 -21.21 -8.32
C PRO A 475 -1.84 -21.57 -6.84
N PRO A 476 -1.45 -22.76 -6.39
CA PRO A 476 -1.55 -23.09 -4.98
C PRO A 476 -0.80 -21.99 -4.20
N PRO A 477 -1.27 -21.60 -3.01
CA PRO A 477 -0.51 -20.69 -2.17
C PRO A 477 0.93 -21.22 -2.09
N GLU A 478 1.90 -20.38 -2.44
CA GLU A 478 3.32 -20.75 -2.43
C GLU A 478 3.61 -21.51 -1.12
N THR A 479 4.31 -22.64 -1.16
CA THR A 479 4.42 -23.58 -0.04
C THR A 479 4.93 -22.97 1.28
N TRP A 480 5.56 -21.80 1.23
CA TRP A 480 5.93 -21.00 2.40
C TRP A 480 4.75 -20.22 3.01
N LYS A 481 3.73 -19.82 2.23
CA LYS A 481 2.47 -19.25 2.73
C LYS A 481 1.70 -20.24 3.62
N ALA A 482 1.98 -21.54 3.48
CA ALA A 482 1.44 -22.58 4.34
C ALA A 482 2.27 -22.79 5.63
N ARG A 483 3.53 -22.34 5.66
CA ARG A 483 4.42 -22.40 6.83
C ARG A 483 4.33 -21.07 7.55
N GLY A 484 3.40 -20.97 8.49
CA GLY A 484 3.24 -19.78 9.32
C GLY A 484 4.52 -19.41 10.07
N TYR A 485 4.58 -18.19 10.57
CA TYR A 485 5.58 -17.77 11.55
C TYR A 485 4.85 -17.11 12.73
N VAL A 486 5.45 -17.21 13.92
CA VAL A 486 5.01 -16.41 15.07
C VAL A 486 5.87 -15.16 15.14
N GLN A 487 5.23 -14.00 15.18
CA GLN A 487 5.93 -12.73 15.36
C GLN A 487 5.96 -12.32 16.82
N TYR A 488 7.10 -11.76 17.20
CA TYR A 488 7.36 -11.18 18.50
C TYR A 488 7.86 -9.75 18.32
N MET A 489 7.38 -8.85 19.18
CA MET A 489 7.83 -7.46 19.26
C MET A 489 8.63 -7.27 20.54
N HIS A 490 9.78 -6.60 20.48
CA HIS A 490 10.54 -6.32 21.70
C HIS A 490 9.88 -5.21 22.52
N ARG A 491 9.81 -5.40 23.84
CA ARG A 491 9.16 -4.45 24.76
C ARG A 491 9.88 -3.14 24.91
N HIS A 492 11.12 -2.96 24.44
CA HIS A 492 11.83 -1.66 24.58
C HIS A 492 12.60 -1.22 23.33
N ALA A 493 12.88 -2.14 22.42
CA ALA A 493 13.76 -1.92 21.27
C ALA A 493 12.92 -1.98 19.99
N PRO A 494 13.29 -1.25 18.94
CA PRO A 494 12.57 -1.25 17.67
C PRO A 494 12.91 -2.50 16.84
N VAL A 495 12.71 -3.69 17.41
CA VAL A 495 13.11 -4.98 16.83
C VAL A 495 11.94 -5.95 16.87
N PHE A 496 11.77 -6.69 15.77
CA PHE A 496 10.82 -7.79 15.65
C PHE A 496 11.59 -9.09 15.41
N ILE A 497 11.15 -10.18 16.04
CA ILE A 497 11.66 -11.52 15.77
C ILE A 497 10.53 -12.34 15.16
N ARG A 498 10.87 -13.17 14.18
CA ARG A 498 9.96 -14.15 13.59
C ARG A 498 10.53 -15.53 13.85
N VAL A 499 9.76 -16.35 14.56
CA VAL A 499 10.07 -17.77 14.75
C VAL A 499 9.36 -18.53 13.63
N LEU A 500 10.14 -19.16 12.76
CA LEU A 500 9.64 -19.92 11.62
C LEU A 500 9.29 -21.33 12.09
N HIS A 501 8.07 -21.78 11.82
CA HIS A 501 7.72 -23.20 12.03
C HIS A 501 8.41 -24.04 10.94
N HIS A 502 9.17 -25.06 11.35
CA HIS A 502 9.85 -25.95 10.42
C HIS A 502 8.94 -27.03 9.84
#